data_AF-A0A516KFN7-F1
#
_entry.id   AF-A0A516KFN7-F1
#
_cell.length_a   1.000
_cell.length_b   1.000
_cell.length_c   1.000
_cell.angle_alpha   90.00
_cell.angle_beta   90.00
_cell.angle_gamma   90.00
#
_symmetry.space_group_name_H-M   'P 1'
#
loop_
_entity.id
_entity.type
_entity.pdbx_description
1 polymer ?
#
loop_
_entity_poly.entity_id
_entity_poly.type
_entity_poly.pdbx_seq_one_letter_code
_entity_poly.pdbx_strand_id
1 'polypeptide(L)'
;MGIITLLLFMLLSNSLLKKVNKILKWIALGYYVALSAIFLFGDWYITNHFHLKNGPVPKEGFATHFDWISTFGYFYLIPMVIIVIYVSLRGVKNIYPKGLRVFLSIFIITVSFGMGYIALFCFVLIFYGFAP
;
A
#
# COMPACT_ATOMS: atom_id res chain seq x y z
N MET A 1 3.68 8.82 -12.78
CA MET A 1 4.13 7.65 -11.98
C MET A 1 3.04 7.09 -11.07
N GLY A 2 2.23 7.92 -10.39
CA GLY A 2 1.23 7.44 -9.42
C GLY A 2 0.28 6.33 -9.88
N ILE A 3 -0.31 6.44 -11.08
CA ILE A 3 -1.22 5.41 -11.62
C ILE A 3 -0.52 4.05 -11.76
N ILE A 4 0.75 4.04 -12.18
CA ILE A 4 1.55 2.80 -12.31
C ILE A 4 1.72 2.14 -10.94
N THR A 5 1.99 2.93 -9.89
CA THR A 5 2.11 2.43 -8.52
C THR A 5 0.80 1.81 -8.02
N LEU A 6 -0.35 2.42 -8.30
CA LEU A 6 -1.66 1.87 -7.94
C LEU A 6 -1.95 0.55 -8.67
N LEU A 7 -1.67 0.50 -9.98
CA LEU A 7 -1.78 -0.73 -10.76
C LEU A 7 -0.87 -1.83 -10.22
N LEU A 8 0.33 -1.47 -9.75
CA LEU A 8 1.27 -2.41 -9.16
C LEU A 8 0.72 -3.03 -7.87
N PHE A 9 0.04 -2.27 -6.99
CA PHE A 9 -0.66 -2.83 -5.83
C PHE A 9 -1.78 -3.81 -6.23
N MET A 10 -2.54 -3.50 -7.27
CA MET A 10 -3.58 -4.39 -7.78
C MET A 10 -2.99 -5.68 -8.36
N LEU A 11 -1.91 -5.57 -9.14
CA LEU A 11 -1.24 -6.73 -9.74
C LEU A 11 -0.56 -7.61 -8.70
N LEU A 12 0.11 -7.01 -7.71
CA LEU A 12 0.75 -7.75 -6.63
C LEU A 12 -0.29 -8.46 -5.76
N SER A 13 -1.34 -7.78 -5.31
CA SER A 13 -2.40 -8.39 -4.51
C SER A 13 -3.09 -9.54 -5.26
N ASN A 14 -3.37 -9.34 -6.56
CA ASN A 14 -3.88 -10.40 -7.44
C ASN A 14 -2.93 -11.60 -7.51
N SER A 15 -1.64 -11.36 -7.72
CA SER A 15 -0.61 -12.41 -7.84
C SER A 15 -0.46 -13.22 -6.55
N LEU A 16 -0.37 -12.54 -5.40
CA LEU A 16 -0.23 -13.17 -4.09
C LEU A 16 -1.45 -14.04 -3.73
N LEU A 17 -2.65 -13.59 -4.11
CA LEU A 17 -3.89 -14.29 -3.81
C LEU A 17 -4.26 -15.38 -4.85
N LYS A 18 -3.50 -15.57 -5.93
CA LYS A 18 -3.77 -16.60 -6.96
C LYS A 18 -3.95 -18.01 -6.39
N LYS A 19 -3.21 -18.34 -5.32
CA LYS A 19 -3.21 -19.68 -4.68
C LYS A 19 -4.13 -19.78 -3.45
N VAL A 20 -4.94 -18.76 -3.16
CA VAL A 20 -5.79 -18.70 -1.95
C VAL A 20 -7.24 -19.07 -2.27
N ASN A 21 -8.18 -18.12 -2.18
CA ASN A 21 -9.60 -18.30 -2.45
C ASN A 21 -10.02 -17.22 -3.45
N LYS A 22 -10.78 -17.60 -4.48
CA LYS A 22 -11.29 -16.69 -5.50
C LYS A 22 -12.09 -15.54 -4.88
N ILE A 23 -12.87 -15.79 -3.84
CA ILE A 23 -13.67 -14.75 -3.16
C ILE A 23 -12.77 -13.70 -2.52
N LEU A 24 -11.77 -14.13 -1.74
CA LEU A 24 -10.83 -13.21 -1.09
C LEU A 24 -10.04 -12.37 -2.09
N LYS A 25 -9.67 -12.96 -3.23
CA LYS A 25 -9.05 -12.24 -4.35
C LYS A 25 -9.97 -11.14 -4.89
N TRP A 26 -11.25 -11.44 -5.14
CA TRP A 26 -12.20 -10.44 -5.65
C TRP A 26 -12.48 -9.34 -4.64
N ILE A 27 -12.58 -9.67 -3.35
CA ILE A 27 -12.72 -8.68 -2.28
C ILE A 27 -11.49 -7.76 -2.24
N ALA A 28 -10.28 -8.31 -2.26
CA ALA A 28 -9.06 -7.52 -2.26
C ALA A 28 -8.94 -6.63 -3.49
N LEU A 29 -9.27 -7.15 -4.68
CA LEU A 29 -9.29 -6.36 -5.92
C LEU A 29 -10.32 -5.23 -5.85
N GLY A 30 -11.55 -5.53 -5.43
CA GLY A 30 -12.60 -4.51 -5.27
C GLY A 30 -12.19 -3.43 -4.27
N TYR A 31 -11.58 -3.82 -3.16
CA TYR A 31 -11.01 -2.90 -2.17
C TYR A 31 -9.97 -1.96 -2.79
N TYR A 32 -8.95 -2.49 -3.48
CA TYR A 32 -7.90 -1.66 -4.08
C TYR A 32 -8.40 -0.78 -5.23
N VAL A 33 -9.38 -1.25 -6.01
CA VAL A 33 -10.01 -0.45 -7.08
C VAL A 33 -10.78 0.72 -6.49
N ALA A 34 -11.63 0.46 -5.48
CA ALA A 34 -12.38 1.52 -4.80
C ALA A 34 -11.43 2.52 -4.12
N LEU A 35 -10.41 2.02 -3.42
CA LEU A 35 -9.41 2.84 -2.75
C LEU A 35 -8.64 3.71 -3.77
N SER A 36 -8.36 3.19 -4.97
CA SER A 36 -7.69 3.95 -6.04
C SER A 36 -8.56 5.05 -6.59
N ALA A 37 -9.84 4.77 -6.82
CA ALA A 37 -10.78 5.79 -7.27
C ALA A 37 -10.90 6.93 -6.25
N ILE A 38 -11.09 6.60 -4.96
CA ILE A 38 -11.22 7.61 -3.90
C ILE A 38 -9.92 8.42 -3.78
N PHE A 39 -8.77 7.74 -3.76
CA PHE A 39 -7.47 8.38 -3.64
C PHE A 39 -7.22 9.39 -4.77
N LEU A 40 -7.41 8.97 -6.03
CA LEU A 40 -7.19 9.81 -7.21
C LEU A 40 -8.16 10.99 -7.24
N PHE A 41 -9.43 10.77 -6.88
CA PHE A 41 -10.42 11.85 -6.84
C PHE A 41 -10.08 12.89 -5.78
N GLY A 42 -9.69 12.47 -4.58
CA GLY A 42 -9.26 13.38 -3.53
C GLY A 42 -7.95 14.12 -3.87
N ASP A 43 -6.97 13.42 -4.44
CA ASP A 43 -5.72 14.02 -4.90
C ASP A 43 -5.97 15.11 -5.96
N TRP A 44 -6.83 14.81 -6.94
CA TRP A 44 -7.27 15.77 -7.95
C TRP A 44 -8.00 16.96 -7.32
N TYR A 45 -8.92 16.71 -6.39
CA TYR A 45 -9.66 17.78 -5.70
C TYR A 45 -8.74 18.71 -4.92
N ILE A 46 -7.84 18.16 -4.09
CA ILE A 46 -6.90 18.94 -3.27
C ILE A 46 -5.96 19.74 -4.18
N THR A 47 -5.40 19.10 -5.22
CA THR A 47 -4.49 19.73 -6.17
C THR A 47 -5.13 20.93 -6.86
N ASN A 48 -6.38 20.82 -7.28
CA ASN A 48 -7.08 21.91 -7.96
C ASN A 48 -7.56 22.98 -6.99
N HIS A 49 -8.09 22.60 -5.83
CA HIS A 49 -8.63 23.54 -4.85
C HIS A 49 -7.56 24.47 -4.28
N PHE A 50 -6.38 23.92 -3.96
CA PHE A 50 -5.25 24.68 -3.42
C PHE A 50 -4.28 25.17 -4.50
N HIS A 51 -4.60 24.96 -5.78
CA HIS A 51 -3.73 25.29 -6.92
C HIS A 51 -2.28 24.83 -6.71
N LEU A 52 -2.06 23.61 -6.22
CA LEU A 52 -0.73 23.10 -5.85
C LEU A 52 0.28 23.13 -7.02
N LYS A 53 -0.21 23.23 -8.26
CA LYS A 53 0.60 23.33 -9.48
C LYS A 53 0.97 24.77 -9.87
N ASN A 54 0.28 25.78 -9.36
CA ASN A 54 0.46 27.18 -9.71
C ASN A 54 0.89 27.93 -8.45
N GLY A 55 2.15 28.33 -8.37
CA GLY A 55 2.65 29.07 -7.21
C GLY A 55 1.99 30.46 -7.04
N PRO A 56 2.07 31.06 -5.84
CA PRO A 56 2.56 30.51 -4.58
C PRO A 56 1.52 29.61 -3.90
N VAL A 57 1.95 28.42 -3.49
CA VAL A 57 1.07 27.40 -2.90
C VAL A 57 0.82 27.71 -1.41
N PRO A 58 -0.44 27.71 -0.94
CA PRO A 58 -0.74 27.91 0.47
C PRO A 58 -0.19 26.75 1.32
N LYS A 59 0.38 27.06 2.48
CA LYS A 59 0.91 26.07 3.44
C LYS A 59 -0.12 25.00 3.81
N GLU A 60 -1.37 25.41 3.92
CA GLU A 60 -2.51 24.52 4.21
C GLU A 60 -2.71 23.47 3.11
N GLY A 61 -2.47 23.82 1.85
CA GLY A 61 -2.58 22.90 0.72
C GLY A 61 -1.54 21.79 0.80
N PHE A 62 -0.30 22.11 1.16
CA PHE A 62 0.76 21.11 1.34
C PHE A 62 0.47 20.16 2.50
N ALA A 63 0.08 20.69 3.66
CA ALA A 63 -0.26 19.87 4.81
C ALA A 63 -1.43 18.92 4.49
N THR A 64 -2.49 19.45 3.87
CA THR A 64 -3.67 18.65 3.49
C THR A 64 -3.32 17.57 2.48
N HIS A 65 -2.46 17.87 1.50
CA HIS A 65 -2.01 16.90 0.50
C HIS A 65 -1.14 15.81 1.11
N PHE A 66 -0.21 16.18 1.98
CA PHE A 66 0.64 15.24 2.72
C PHE A 66 -0.20 14.30 3.60
N ASP A 67 -1.15 14.83 4.35
CA ASP A 67 -2.01 14.05 5.23
C ASP A 67 -2.88 13.08 4.43
N TRP A 68 -3.42 13.53 3.28
CA TRP A 68 -4.17 12.69 2.35
C TRP A 68 -3.32 11.53 1.83
N ILE A 69 -2.13 11.83 1.31
CA ILE A 69 -1.23 10.80 0.77
C ILE A 69 -0.77 9.82 1.84
N SER A 70 -0.38 10.32 3.01
CA SER A 70 0.09 9.49 4.13
C SER A 70 -1.02 8.56 4.63
N THR A 71 -2.24 9.09 4.80
CA THR A 71 -3.40 8.31 5.21
C THR A 71 -3.70 7.18 4.22
N PHE A 72 -3.75 7.50 2.93
CA PHE A 72 -3.97 6.47 1.92
C PHE A 72 -2.79 5.49 1.82
N GLY A 73 -1.56 5.93 2.05
CA GLY A 73 -0.40 5.06 2.15
C GLY A 73 -0.62 3.93 3.17
N TYR A 74 -1.14 4.25 4.35
CA TYR A 74 -1.53 3.23 5.34
C TYR A 74 -2.64 2.31 4.84
N PHE A 75 -3.69 2.84 4.21
CA PHE A 75 -4.77 2.02 3.64
C PHE A 75 -4.31 1.10 2.51
N TYR A 76 -3.31 1.49 1.71
CA TYR A 76 -2.72 0.59 0.73
C TYR A 76 -1.86 -0.50 1.38
N LEU A 77 -0.98 -0.09 2.30
CA LEU A 77 0.11 -0.94 2.77
C LEU A 77 -0.27 -1.89 3.88
N ILE A 78 -1.12 -1.50 4.82
CA ILE A 78 -1.50 -2.37 5.94
C ILE A 78 -2.17 -3.66 5.42
N PRO A 79 -3.22 -3.59 4.55
CA PRO A 79 -3.81 -4.81 3.99
C PRO A 79 -2.81 -5.61 3.15
N MET A 80 -1.89 -4.93 2.45
CA MET A 80 -0.88 -5.59 1.62
C MET A 80 0.10 -6.40 2.48
N VAL A 81 0.61 -5.81 3.56
CA VAL A 81 1.50 -6.46 4.53
C VAL A 81 0.78 -7.66 5.16
N ILE A 82 -0.49 -7.51 5.52
CA ILE A 82 -1.30 -8.63 6.05
C ILE A 82 -1.40 -9.77 5.02
N ILE A 83 -1.69 -9.46 3.76
CA ILE A 83 -1.75 -10.47 2.69
C ILE A 83 -0.40 -11.18 2.51
N VAL A 84 0.70 -10.42 2.48
CA VAL A 84 2.05 -10.98 2.35
C VAL A 84 2.38 -11.92 3.50
N ILE A 85 2.13 -11.49 4.74
CA ILE A 85 2.34 -12.30 5.94
C ILE A 85 1.50 -13.58 5.85
N TYR A 86 0.20 -13.45 5.57
CA TYR A 86 -0.72 -14.59 5.48
C TYR A 86 -0.26 -15.63 4.43
N VAL A 87 0.05 -15.17 3.21
CA VAL A 87 0.48 -16.06 2.12
C VAL A 87 1.82 -16.72 2.45
N SER A 88 2.76 -15.97 3.01
CA SER A 88 4.10 -16.48 3.35
C SER A 88 4.04 -17.51 4.48
N LEU A 89 3.29 -17.23 5.56
CA LEU A 89 3.12 -18.16 6.68
C LEU A 89 2.41 -19.46 6.26
N ARG A 90 1.45 -19.38 5.33
CA ARG A 90 0.80 -20.56 4.76
C ARG A 90 1.81 -21.46 4.03
N GLY A 91 2.77 -20.86 3.32
CA GLY A 91 3.86 -21.59 2.67
C GLY A 91 4.78 -22.30 3.66
N VAL A 92 5.21 -21.61 4.72
CA VAL A 92 6.11 -22.18 5.73
C VAL A 92 5.48 -23.34 6.51
N LYS A 93 4.18 -23.27 6.80
CA LYS A 93 3.48 -24.31 7.60
C LYS A 93 3.58 -25.71 7.00
N ASN A 94 3.66 -25.82 5.68
CA ASN A 94 3.61 -27.09 4.96
C ASN A 94 4.99 -27.69 4.63
N ILE A 95 6.09 -26.94 4.83
CA ILE A 95 7.41 -27.31 4.30
C ILE A 95 8.41 -27.63 5.41
N TYR A 96 8.30 -26.97 6.58
CA TYR A 96 9.39 -26.97 7.57
C TYR A 96 9.04 -27.62 8.91
N PRO A 97 10.04 -28.20 9.61
CA PRO A 97 9.88 -28.77 10.95
C PRO A 97 9.53 -27.70 12.00
N LYS A 98 8.96 -28.13 13.13
CA LYS A 98 8.31 -27.24 14.13
C LYS A 98 9.19 -26.10 14.64
N GLY A 99 10.47 -26.36 14.96
CA GLY A 99 11.39 -25.34 15.46
C GLY A 99 11.73 -24.28 14.42
N LEU A 100 12.16 -24.71 13.22
CA LEU A 100 12.49 -23.82 12.12
C LEU A 100 11.28 -23.00 11.64
N ARG A 101 10.09 -23.60 11.68
CA ARG A 101 8.83 -22.92 11.35
C ARG A 101 8.54 -21.72 12.26
N VAL A 102 8.78 -21.85 13.57
CA VAL A 102 8.55 -20.73 14.51
C VAL A 102 9.52 -19.60 14.22
N PHE A 103 10.81 -19.92 14.08
CA PHE A 103 11.84 -18.94 13.74
C PHE A 103 11.53 -18.21 12.43
N LEU A 104 11.24 -18.95 11.35
CA LEU A 104 10.89 -18.37 10.05
C LEU A 104 9.61 -17.53 10.10
N SER A 105 8.62 -17.94 10.90
CA SER A 105 7.37 -17.17 11.03
C SER A 105 7.62 -15.81 11.66
N ILE A 106 8.39 -15.76 12.75
CA ILE A 106 8.79 -14.50 13.40
C ILE A 106 9.60 -13.65 12.43
N PHE A 107 10.59 -14.25 11.75
CA PHE A 107 11.41 -13.55 10.78
C PHE A 107 10.59 -12.92 9.64
N ILE A 108 9.66 -13.69 9.05
CA ILE A 108 8.77 -13.21 7.99
C ILE A 108 7.92 -12.04 8.47
N ILE A 109 7.36 -12.13 9.68
CA ILE A 109 6.54 -11.05 10.24
C ILE A 109 7.39 -9.77 10.38
N THR A 110 8.55 -9.87 11.03
CA THR A 110 9.46 -8.73 11.23
C THR A 110 9.90 -8.10 9.92
N VAL A 111 10.34 -8.91 8.95
CA VAL A 111 10.75 -8.42 7.62
C VAL A 111 9.58 -7.78 6.88
N SER A 112 8.38 -8.35 6.96
CA SER A 112 7.20 -7.79 6.29
C SER A 112 6.82 -6.42 6.85
N PHE A 113 6.91 -6.22 8.16
CA PHE A 113 6.72 -4.89 8.76
C PHE A 113 7.80 -3.90 8.33
N GLY A 114 9.07 -4.31 8.33
CA GLY A 114 10.18 -3.46 7.86
C GLY A 114 10.02 -3.05 6.39
N MET A 115 9.66 -3.99 5.53
CA MET A 115 9.36 -3.72 4.12
C MET A 115 8.13 -2.82 3.96
N GLY A 116 7.09 -3.03 4.78
CA GLY A 116 5.89 -2.19 4.79
C GLY A 116 6.21 -0.73 5.13
N TYR A 117 7.08 -0.51 6.13
CA TYR A 117 7.53 0.83 6.50
C TYR A 117 8.32 1.51 5.37
N ILE A 118 9.27 0.80 4.75
CA ILE A 118 10.03 1.32 3.61
C ILE A 118 9.08 1.65 2.44
N ALA A 119 8.12 0.77 2.17
CA ALA A 119 7.14 0.97 1.12
C ALA A 119 6.23 2.18 1.38
N LEU A 120 5.93 2.51 2.65
CA LEU A 120 5.18 3.72 3.03
C LEU A 120 5.97 4.97 2.69
N PHE A 121 7.26 4.98 3.04
CA PHE A 121 8.14 6.09 2.70
C PHE A 121 8.24 6.28 1.18
N CYS A 122 8.43 5.19 0.43
CA CYS A 122 8.43 5.24 -1.03
C CYS A 122 7.08 5.71 -1.61
N PHE A 123 5.97 5.27 -1.03
CA PHE A 123 4.63 5.69 -1.46
C PHE A 123 4.47 7.20 -1.32
N VAL A 124 4.77 7.74 -0.13
CA VAL A 124 4.69 9.18 0.13
C VAL A 124 5.59 9.94 -0.85
N LEU A 125 6.84 9.52 -1.03
CA LEU A 125 7.76 10.17 -1.98
C LEU A 125 7.25 10.17 -3.43
N ILE A 126 6.60 9.10 -3.88
CA ILE A 126 6.10 9.01 -5.27
C ILE A 126 4.91 9.96 -5.51
N PHE A 127 4.02 10.11 -4.53
CA PHE A 127 2.78 10.87 -4.69
C PHE A 127 2.89 12.31 -4.19
N TYR A 128 3.61 12.54 -3.10
CA TYR A 128 3.83 13.88 -2.55
C TYR A 128 5.03 14.57 -3.22
N GLY A 129 6.04 13.79 -3.63
CA GLY A 129 7.28 14.30 -4.18
C GLY A 129 8.32 14.63 -3.11
N PHE A 130 9.41 15.26 -3.54
CA PHE A 130 10.54 15.66 -2.69
C PHE A 130 10.44 17.11 -2.17
N ALA A 131 9.39 17.85 -2.51
CA ALA A 131 9.31 19.29 -2.29
C ALA A 131 8.03 19.69 -1.50
N PRO A 132 8.10 20.61 -0.54
CA PRO A 132 7.22 21.78 -0.57
C PRO A 132 7.67 22.76 -1.68
#